data_AF-A0AAE0LZ83-F1
#
_entry.id   AF-A0AAE0LZ83-F1
#
_cell.length_a   1.000
_cell.length_b   1.000
_cell.length_c   1.000
_cell.angle_alpha   90.00
_cell.angle_beta   90.00
_cell.angle_gamma   90.00
#
_symmetry.space_group_name_H-M   'P 1'
#
loop_
_entity.id
_entity.type
_entity.pdbx_description
1 polymer ?
#
loop_
_entity_poly.entity_id
_entity_poly.type
_entity_poly.pdbx_seq_one_letter_code
_entity_poly.pdbx_strand_id
1 'polypeptide(L)'
;MGSHLTGTNSSHIRRRRSWHHLADMFIEMERHPFNMIGSLMPSHGQLQGVDVRGIANHATFNTEVSPAVPLGPFKSSDAAAHAEVQFYLGVIASGEIGGAVDNSSFPIDAFLAHKFRLVFILNKPETWKRSPKEEEMDRHGLQELVFSSPYMMWPVGPFYEGSNELSDDETRFAAMFRERKRDDLADCVLHGRKAQRFHFAIGPAIGAGVNRADFESLFAGLASEFGLADYKGWEDWKAKALVEYKGNPVLERLLENDGN
;
A
#
# COMPACT_ATOMS: atom_id res chain seq x y z
N MET A 1 10.02 16.40 47.35
CA MET A 1 9.65 17.42 46.34
C MET A 1 10.90 17.66 45.50
N GLY A 2 11.00 17.39 44.21
CA GLY A 2 10.10 16.88 43.19
C GLY A 2 10.87 17.06 41.87
N SER A 3 11.09 16.00 41.10
CA SER A 3 11.68 16.10 39.76
C SER A 3 11.33 14.86 38.93
N HIS A 4 10.11 14.81 38.44
CA HIS A 4 9.71 14.02 37.28
C HIS A 4 8.63 14.84 36.56
N LEU A 5 8.59 14.75 35.22
CA LEU A 5 7.58 15.31 34.28
C LEU A 5 8.00 16.50 33.38
N THR A 6 9.06 16.35 32.58
CA THR A 6 9.28 17.23 31.40
C THR A 6 9.51 16.48 30.06
N GLY A 7 9.58 15.14 30.08
CA GLY A 7 9.90 14.34 28.88
C GLY A 7 8.77 14.12 27.88
N THR A 8 7.50 14.17 28.31
CA THR A 8 6.35 13.83 27.45
C THR A 8 5.85 15.02 26.62
N ASN A 9 5.75 16.21 27.22
CA ASN A 9 5.16 17.36 26.54
C ASN A 9 6.00 17.87 25.35
N SER A 10 7.34 17.79 25.46
CA SER A 10 8.26 18.22 24.40
C SER A 10 8.26 17.32 23.17
N SER A 11 8.03 16.02 23.32
CA SER A 11 7.95 15.07 22.21
C SER A 11 6.63 15.20 21.44
N HIS A 12 5.51 15.44 22.13
CA HIS A 12 4.22 15.73 21.50
C HIS A 12 4.25 17.05 20.71
N ILE A 13 4.85 18.11 21.26
CA ILE A 13 5.00 19.40 20.57
C ILE A 13 5.86 19.26 19.31
N ARG A 14 6.99 18.54 19.40
CA ARG A 14 7.85 18.29 18.23
C ARG A 14 7.12 17.49 17.15
N ARG A 15 6.42 16.43 17.53
CA ARG A 15 5.63 15.59 16.62
C ARG A 15 4.55 16.40 15.90
N ARG A 16 3.81 17.22 16.65
CA ARG A 16 2.77 18.08 16.09
C ARG A 16 3.34 19.10 15.10
N ARG A 17 4.51 19.69 15.38
CA ARG A 17 5.20 20.56 14.41
C ARG A 17 5.57 19.80 13.13
N SER A 18 6.10 18.58 13.24
CA SER A 18 6.41 17.75 12.08
C SER A 18 5.18 17.49 11.21
N TRP A 19 4.00 17.27 11.80
CA TRP A 19 2.77 17.07 11.03
C TRP A 19 2.29 18.33 10.31
N HIS A 20 2.47 19.52 10.90
CA HIS A 20 2.14 20.76 10.17
C HIS A 20 3.02 20.91 8.94
N HIS A 21 4.34 20.68 9.08
CA HIS A 21 5.23 20.71 7.93
C HIS A 21 4.86 19.65 6.89
N LEU A 22 4.48 18.45 7.31
CA LEU A 22 4.03 17.41 6.38
C LEU A 22 2.76 17.82 5.62
N ALA A 23 1.78 18.42 6.30
CA ALA A 23 0.58 18.94 5.65
C ALA A 23 0.92 20.05 4.64
N ASP A 24 1.84 20.95 5.00
CA ASP A 24 2.30 22.02 4.10
C ASP A 24 3.01 21.42 2.86
N MET A 25 3.82 20.36 3.03
CA MET A 25 4.43 19.64 1.89
C MET A 25 3.38 18.97 1.00
N PHE A 26 2.36 18.33 1.57
CA PHE A 26 1.30 17.67 0.79
C PHE A 26 0.54 18.70 -0.07
N ILE A 27 0.24 19.86 0.50
CA ILE A 27 -0.38 20.97 -0.23
C ILE A 27 0.51 21.45 -1.37
N GLU A 28 1.81 21.57 -1.12
CA GLU A 28 2.75 22.04 -2.14
C GLU A 28 2.95 21.01 -3.26
N MET A 29 3.01 19.72 -2.92
CA MET A 29 3.08 18.63 -3.91
C MET A 29 1.83 18.57 -4.78
N GLU A 30 0.64 18.79 -4.21
CA GLU A 30 -0.59 18.83 -4.99
C GLU A 30 -0.64 20.05 -5.92
N ARG A 31 -0.14 21.22 -5.48
CA ARG A 31 -0.02 22.42 -6.32
C ARG A 31 0.96 22.26 -7.48
N HIS A 32 1.96 21.40 -7.29
CA HIS A 32 3.04 21.18 -8.26
C HIS A 32 3.15 19.68 -8.61
N PRO A 33 2.12 19.11 -9.28
CA PRO A 33 2.07 17.69 -9.54
C PRO A 33 3.16 17.27 -10.53
N PHE A 34 3.78 16.13 -10.28
CA PHE A 34 4.65 15.48 -11.25
C PHE A 34 3.80 14.82 -12.35
N ASN A 35 4.31 14.83 -13.57
CA ASN A 35 3.67 14.19 -14.72
C ASN A 35 3.87 12.65 -14.75
N MET A 36 4.69 12.12 -13.84
CA MET A 36 5.05 10.71 -13.74
C MET A 36 5.20 10.31 -12.27
N ILE A 37 4.94 9.04 -11.97
CA ILE A 37 5.20 8.40 -10.68
C ILE A 37 6.52 7.64 -10.77
N GLY A 38 7.39 7.85 -9.79
CA GLY A 38 8.72 7.27 -9.76
C GLY A 38 9.65 7.97 -8.79
N SER A 39 10.95 7.83 -9.00
CA SER A 39 11.98 8.45 -8.17
C SER A 39 12.66 9.61 -8.90
N LEU A 40 12.94 10.68 -8.15
CA LEU A 40 13.65 11.85 -8.64
C LEU A 40 15.13 11.52 -8.82
N MET A 41 15.64 11.72 -10.03
CA MET A 41 17.04 11.50 -10.39
C MET A 41 17.61 12.77 -11.03
N PRO A 42 18.85 13.18 -10.70
CA PRO A 42 19.51 14.27 -11.41
C PRO A 42 19.59 13.99 -12.90
N SER A 43 19.17 14.93 -13.74
CA SER A 43 19.29 14.78 -15.19
C SER A 43 20.77 14.88 -15.58
N HIS A 44 21.29 13.88 -16.29
CA HIS A 44 22.65 13.93 -16.84
C HIS A 44 22.63 14.71 -18.16
N GLY A 45 22.80 16.05 -18.11
CA GLY A 45 22.81 16.93 -19.27
C GLY A 45 23.22 18.38 -18.97
N GLN A 46 23.32 19.23 -20.01
CA GLN A 46 23.76 20.64 -19.89
C GLN A 46 22.78 21.55 -19.11
N LEU A 47 21.53 21.11 -18.92
CA LEU A 47 20.55 21.78 -18.07
C LEU A 47 20.50 21.03 -16.73
N GLN A 48 20.85 21.71 -15.64
CA GLN A 48 20.60 21.20 -14.28
C GLN A 48 19.09 20.99 -14.12
N GLY A 49 18.64 19.74 -14.14
CA GLY A 49 17.24 19.35 -14.05
C GLY A 49 17.06 18.11 -13.18
N VAL A 50 15.80 17.81 -12.88
CA VAL A 50 15.40 16.59 -12.18
C VAL A 50 14.47 15.81 -13.11
N ASP A 51 14.81 14.56 -13.39
CA ASP A 51 13.98 13.61 -14.12
C ASP A 51 13.25 12.68 -13.15
N VAL A 52 12.04 12.24 -13.50
CA VAL A 52 11.38 11.12 -12.82
C VAL A 52 11.76 9.82 -13.53
N ARG A 53 12.33 8.86 -12.79
CA ARG A 53 12.72 7.52 -13.26
C ARG A 53 11.96 6.44 -12.51
N GLY A 54 12.19 5.16 -12.81
CA GLY A 54 11.52 4.06 -12.13
C GLY A 54 11.63 4.14 -10.59
N ILE A 55 10.69 3.51 -9.91
CA ILE A 55 10.57 3.49 -8.46
C ILE A 55 11.83 2.84 -7.87
N ALA A 56 12.56 3.60 -7.05
CA ALA A 56 13.74 3.15 -6.33
C ALA A 56 13.35 2.35 -5.08
N ASN A 57 12.69 1.21 -5.29
CA ASN A 57 12.40 0.24 -4.25
C ASN A 57 13.23 -1.02 -4.49
N HIS A 58 14.07 -1.38 -3.51
CA HIS A 58 14.93 -2.56 -3.59
C HIS A 58 14.14 -3.85 -3.82
N ALA A 59 12.92 -3.94 -3.27
CA ALA A 59 12.06 -5.10 -3.42
C ALA A 59 11.44 -5.23 -4.82
N THR A 60 11.48 -4.16 -5.64
CA THR A 60 10.94 -4.14 -7.02
C THR A 60 12.02 -3.92 -8.06
N PHE A 61 13.29 -4.17 -7.72
CA PHE A 61 14.40 -4.00 -8.64
C PHE A 61 14.54 -5.28 -9.48
N ASN A 62 14.25 -5.20 -10.77
CA ASN A 62 14.32 -6.37 -11.64
C ASN A 62 15.77 -6.67 -11.99
N THR A 63 16.32 -7.75 -11.42
CA THR A 63 17.70 -8.22 -11.64
C THR A 63 17.82 -9.26 -12.75
N GLU A 64 16.70 -9.76 -13.30
CA GLU A 64 16.68 -10.72 -14.41
C GLU A 64 17.10 -10.08 -15.74
N VAL A 65 17.03 -8.75 -15.83
CA VAL A 65 17.47 -7.96 -16.99
C VAL A 65 18.79 -7.28 -16.70
N SER A 66 19.68 -7.19 -17.70
CA SER A 66 20.95 -6.47 -17.59
C SER A 66 20.97 -5.26 -18.54
N PRO A 67 21.16 -4.03 -18.04
CA PRO A 67 21.28 -3.68 -16.62
C PRO A 67 19.96 -3.86 -15.87
N ALA A 68 20.02 -4.10 -14.56
CA ALA A 68 18.84 -4.20 -13.72
C ALA A 68 18.03 -2.90 -13.77
N VAL A 69 16.72 -3.01 -13.94
CA VAL A 69 15.84 -1.86 -14.22
C VAL A 69 14.82 -1.68 -13.10
N PRO A 70 14.67 -0.47 -12.53
CA PRO A 70 13.60 -0.18 -11.59
C PRO A 70 12.24 -0.19 -12.29
N LEU A 71 11.20 -0.53 -11.54
CA LEU A 71 9.83 -0.56 -12.04
C LEU A 71 9.33 0.85 -12.41
N GLY A 72 8.89 1.07 -13.66
CA GLY A 72 8.40 2.38 -14.14
C GLY A 72 9.47 3.24 -14.83
N PRO A 73 9.29 4.58 -14.90
CA PRO A 73 8.26 5.39 -14.26
C PRO A 73 6.86 5.19 -14.88
N PHE A 74 5.81 5.63 -14.18
CA PHE A 74 4.42 5.42 -14.59
C PHE A 74 3.67 6.74 -14.84
N LYS A 75 2.72 6.73 -15.77
CA LYS A 75 1.85 7.90 -16.05
C LYS A 75 0.64 8.02 -15.12
N SER A 76 0.30 6.95 -14.41
CA SER A 76 -0.85 6.90 -13.51
C SER A 76 -0.56 5.98 -12.33
N SER A 77 -1.25 6.24 -11.22
CA SER A 77 -1.17 5.41 -10.02
C SER A 77 -1.76 4.02 -10.23
N ASP A 78 -2.79 3.91 -11.07
CA ASP A 78 -3.35 2.64 -11.52
C ASP A 78 -2.30 1.77 -12.25
N ALA A 79 -1.56 2.34 -13.21
CA ALA A 79 -0.52 1.61 -13.93
C ALA A 79 0.63 1.19 -12.99
N ALA A 80 0.99 2.06 -12.04
CA ALA A 80 2.00 1.75 -11.03
C ALA A 80 1.55 0.58 -10.12
N ALA A 81 0.32 0.63 -9.62
CA ALA A 81 -0.24 -0.40 -8.75
C ALA A 81 -0.37 -1.76 -9.46
N HIS A 82 -0.83 -1.77 -10.71
CA HIS A 82 -0.86 -2.98 -11.54
C HIS A 82 0.52 -3.58 -11.73
N ALA A 83 1.49 -2.75 -12.12
CA ALA A 83 2.85 -3.19 -12.34
C ALA A 83 3.49 -3.74 -11.06
N GLU A 84 3.25 -3.10 -9.91
CA GLU A 84 3.78 -3.54 -8.62
C GLU A 84 3.19 -4.90 -8.20
N VAL A 85 1.87 -5.06 -8.26
CA VAL A 85 1.21 -6.33 -7.92
C VAL A 85 1.64 -7.46 -8.87
N GLN A 86 1.74 -7.18 -10.18
CA GLN A 86 2.22 -8.16 -11.15
C GLN A 86 3.68 -8.54 -10.93
N PHE A 87 4.53 -7.58 -10.59
CA PHE A 87 5.92 -7.83 -10.24
C PHE A 87 6.00 -8.83 -9.08
N TYR A 88 5.29 -8.58 -7.97
CA TYR A 88 5.32 -9.50 -6.83
C TYR A 88 4.71 -10.88 -7.13
N LEU A 89 3.70 -10.97 -7.99
CA LEU A 89 3.23 -12.28 -8.48
C LEU A 89 4.32 -13.03 -9.24
N GLY A 90 5.16 -12.33 -10.00
CA GLY A 90 6.34 -12.90 -10.67
C GLY A 90 7.40 -13.38 -9.69
N VAL A 91 7.74 -12.56 -8.69
CA VAL A 91 8.74 -12.91 -7.65
C VAL A 91 8.27 -14.09 -6.78
N ILE A 92 6.98 -14.20 -6.48
CA ILE A 92 6.42 -15.38 -5.81
C ILE A 92 6.51 -16.60 -6.73
N ALA A 93 6.27 -16.43 -8.03
CA ALA A 93 6.34 -17.51 -9.01
C ALA A 93 7.78 -18.01 -9.27
N SER A 94 8.80 -17.17 -9.08
CA SER A 94 10.22 -17.55 -9.16
C SER A 94 10.74 -18.21 -7.89
N GLY A 95 10.01 -18.09 -6.77
CA GLY A 95 10.40 -18.61 -5.46
C GLY A 95 11.37 -17.70 -4.69
N GLU A 96 11.66 -16.50 -5.20
CA GLU A 96 12.47 -15.48 -4.52
C GLU A 96 11.82 -14.94 -3.24
N ILE A 97 10.49 -14.91 -3.21
CA ILE A 97 9.68 -14.67 -2.00
C ILE A 97 8.88 -15.94 -1.75
N GLY A 98 8.89 -16.44 -0.52
CA GLY A 98 8.16 -17.67 -0.20
C GLY A 98 8.97 -18.96 -0.25
N GLY A 99 10.28 -18.88 -0.56
CA GLY A 99 11.16 -20.04 -0.63
C GLY A 99 11.37 -20.71 0.74
N ALA A 100 11.51 -22.04 0.72
CA ALA A 100 11.59 -22.97 1.86
C ALA A 100 12.79 -22.80 2.82
N VAL A 101 13.40 -21.62 2.90
CA VAL A 101 14.53 -21.34 3.80
C VAL A 101 14.05 -21.20 5.24
N ASP A 102 12.77 -20.88 5.45
CA ASP A 102 12.09 -21.01 6.73
C ASP A 102 10.64 -21.48 6.55
N ASN A 103 10.16 -22.36 7.44
CA ASN A 103 8.76 -22.81 7.50
C ASN A 103 7.78 -21.68 7.92
N SER A 104 8.21 -20.42 7.85
CA SER A 104 7.40 -19.22 8.14
C SER A 104 6.85 -18.54 6.89
N SER A 105 7.25 -18.99 5.69
CA SER A 105 6.70 -18.48 4.43
C SER A 105 5.41 -19.19 4.04
N PHE A 106 4.37 -18.41 3.73
CA PHE A 106 3.10 -18.89 3.17
C PHE A 106 2.98 -18.51 1.69
N PRO A 107 3.72 -19.13 0.75
CA PRO A 107 3.80 -18.70 -0.65
C PRO A 107 2.44 -18.77 -1.36
N ILE A 108 1.63 -19.79 -1.08
CA ILE A 108 0.27 -19.92 -1.61
C ILE A 108 -0.59 -18.74 -1.12
N ASP A 109 -0.52 -18.43 0.17
CA ASP A 109 -1.32 -17.37 0.79
C ASP A 109 -0.89 -15.99 0.29
N ALA A 110 0.41 -15.77 0.15
CA ALA A 110 0.97 -14.58 -0.49
C ALA A 110 0.49 -14.45 -1.95
N PHE A 111 0.56 -15.53 -2.73
CA PHE A 111 0.09 -15.55 -4.11
C PHE A 111 -1.39 -15.19 -4.20
N LEU A 112 -2.24 -15.83 -3.39
CA LEU A 112 -3.68 -15.59 -3.38
C LEU A 112 -4.03 -14.17 -2.90
N ALA A 113 -3.33 -13.62 -1.90
CA ALA A 113 -3.52 -12.25 -1.46
C ALA A 113 -3.14 -11.21 -2.53
N HIS A 114 -2.11 -11.48 -3.34
CA HIS A 114 -1.77 -10.64 -4.49
C HIS A 114 -2.76 -10.83 -5.66
N LYS A 115 -3.26 -12.06 -5.88
CA LYS A 115 -4.34 -12.31 -6.84
C LYS A 115 -5.63 -11.60 -6.47
N PHE A 116 -5.97 -11.54 -5.19
CA PHE A 116 -7.10 -10.74 -4.69
C PHE A 116 -6.93 -9.26 -5.08
N ARG A 117 -5.77 -8.66 -4.80
CA ARG A 117 -5.47 -7.28 -5.21
C ARG A 117 -5.58 -7.08 -6.73
N LEU A 118 -5.03 -7.99 -7.53
CA LEU A 118 -5.09 -7.85 -8.98
C LEU A 118 -6.52 -8.00 -9.53
N VAL A 119 -7.17 -9.12 -9.21
CA VAL A 119 -8.42 -9.53 -9.87
C VAL A 119 -9.65 -8.87 -9.24
N PHE A 120 -9.67 -8.72 -7.92
CA PHE A 120 -10.82 -8.17 -7.22
C PHE A 120 -10.75 -6.65 -7.08
N ILE A 121 -9.56 -6.07 -6.92
CA ILE A 121 -9.40 -4.63 -6.67
C ILE A 121 -9.03 -3.88 -7.96
N LEU A 122 -7.88 -4.20 -8.56
CA LEU A 122 -7.34 -3.42 -9.67
C LEU A 122 -8.11 -3.62 -10.99
N ASN A 123 -8.47 -4.85 -11.33
CA ASN A 123 -9.24 -5.15 -12.54
C ASN A 123 -10.72 -4.73 -12.45
N LYS A 124 -11.14 -4.15 -11.33
CA LYS A 124 -12.53 -3.75 -11.04
C LYS A 124 -12.57 -2.30 -10.56
N PRO A 125 -12.54 -1.31 -11.47
CA PRO A 125 -12.48 0.10 -11.11
C PRO A 125 -13.60 0.54 -10.17
N GLU A 126 -14.77 -0.09 -10.24
CA GLU A 126 -15.90 0.14 -9.35
C GLU A 126 -15.60 -0.15 -7.87
N THR A 127 -14.63 -1.00 -7.56
CA THR A 127 -14.23 -1.28 -6.18
C THR A 127 -13.47 -0.12 -5.54
N TRP A 128 -12.90 0.77 -6.36
CA TRP A 128 -12.29 2.02 -5.91
C TRP A 128 -13.31 3.15 -5.79
N LYS A 129 -14.43 3.12 -6.52
CA LYS A 129 -15.43 4.21 -6.54
C LYS A 129 -16.20 4.35 -5.21
N ARG A 130 -16.34 5.58 -4.70
CA ARG A 130 -17.49 6.04 -3.91
C ARG A 130 -17.81 7.53 -4.19
N SER A 131 -19.08 7.89 -4.02
CA SER A 131 -19.70 9.23 -4.11
C SER A 131 -19.74 9.96 -5.49
N PRO A 132 -20.93 10.45 -5.95
CA PRO A 132 -21.07 11.18 -7.22
C PRO A 132 -20.36 12.54 -7.31
N LYS A 133 -19.82 13.07 -6.20
CA LYS A 133 -19.11 14.36 -6.21
C LYS A 133 -17.68 14.25 -6.75
N GLU A 134 -17.21 13.03 -7.03
CA GLU A 134 -15.80 12.72 -7.25
C GLU A 134 -15.45 12.34 -8.70
N GLU A 135 -16.43 12.37 -9.62
CA GLU A 135 -16.17 12.28 -11.07
C GLU A 135 -15.23 13.40 -11.57
N GLU A 136 -15.09 14.51 -10.83
CA GLU A 136 -14.12 15.58 -11.12
C GLU A 136 -12.71 15.34 -10.56
N MET A 137 -12.55 14.45 -9.57
CA MET A 137 -11.27 14.14 -8.91
C MET A 137 -10.42 13.13 -9.71
N ASP A 138 -11.04 12.46 -10.68
CA ASP A 138 -10.46 11.46 -11.58
C ASP A 138 -9.45 12.02 -12.61
N ARG A 139 -9.16 13.33 -12.58
CA ARG A 139 -8.13 13.93 -13.46
C ARG A 139 -6.70 13.51 -13.09
N HIS A 140 -6.45 12.97 -11.89
CA HIS A 140 -5.08 12.73 -11.39
C HIS A 140 -4.81 11.37 -10.74
N GLY A 141 -5.66 10.36 -10.99
CA GLY A 141 -5.51 9.04 -10.39
C GLY A 141 -5.78 9.05 -8.89
N LEU A 142 -5.71 7.87 -8.25
CA LEU A 142 -6.02 7.64 -6.83
C LEU A 142 -5.21 8.56 -5.90
N GLN A 143 -5.68 9.79 -5.65
CA GLN A 143 -5.02 10.81 -4.81
C GLN A 143 -4.84 10.31 -3.37
N GLU A 144 -5.73 9.44 -2.90
CA GLU A 144 -5.61 8.74 -1.62
C GLU A 144 -4.33 7.91 -1.49
N LEU A 145 -3.79 7.37 -2.59
CA LEU A 145 -2.52 6.64 -2.55
C LEU A 145 -1.33 7.56 -2.24
N VAL A 146 -1.46 8.86 -2.53
CA VAL A 146 -0.39 9.85 -2.34
C VAL A 146 -0.60 10.65 -1.06
N PHE A 147 -1.84 11.04 -0.76
CA PHE A 147 -2.17 12.02 0.27
C PHE A 147 -2.87 11.42 1.51
N SER A 148 -2.94 10.10 1.63
CA SER A 148 -3.37 9.46 2.87
C SER A 148 -2.37 9.68 4.02
N SER A 149 -2.82 9.44 5.26
CA SER A 149 -1.94 9.56 6.43
C SER A 149 -0.77 8.57 6.35
N PRO A 150 0.45 9.00 6.74
CA PRO A 150 1.62 8.12 6.79
C PRO A 150 1.51 7.08 7.92
N TYR A 151 2.20 5.94 7.76
CA TYR A 151 2.24 4.81 8.70
C TYR A 151 2.42 5.21 10.18
N MET A 152 3.25 6.22 10.44
CA MET A 152 3.53 6.72 11.81
C MET A 152 2.32 7.32 12.54
N MET A 153 1.20 7.54 11.86
CA MET A 153 -0.06 8.03 12.43
C MET A 153 -1.09 6.92 12.61
N TRP A 154 -0.86 5.73 12.06
CA TRP A 154 -1.86 4.67 12.09
C TRP A 154 -1.98 4.07 13.50
N PRO A 155 -3.17 3.56 13.86
CA PRO A 155 -3.33 2.76 15.07
C PRO A 155 -2.72 1.36 14.83
N VAL A 156 -1.39 1.24 14.90
CA VAL A 156 -0.65 0.04 14.44
C VAL A 156 -1.22 -1.27 15.01
N GLY A 157 -1.45 -1.37 16.33
CA GLY A 157 -2.04 -2.57 16.93
C GLY A 157 -3.41 -2.93 16.32
N PRO A 158 -4.42 -2.05 16.46
CA PRO A 158 -5.73 -2.26 15.84
C PRO A 158 -5.68 -2.50 14.33
N PHE A 159 -4.75 -1.86 13.61
CA PHE A 159 -4.59 -2.03 12.17
C PHE A 159 -4.16 -3.47 11.82
N TYR A 160 -3.21 -4.04 12.58
CA TYR A 160 -2.78 -5.43 12.45
C TYR A 160 -3.90 -6.41 12.85
N GLU A 161 -4.76 -6.01 13.79
CA GLU A 161 -5.98 -6.75 14.17
C GLU A 161 -7.14 -6.61 13.15
N GLY A 162 -6.90 -5.94 12.01
CA GLY A 162 -7.87 -5.81 10.92
C GLY A 162 -8.83 -4.62 11.05
N SER A 163 -8.68 -3.75 12.06
CA SER A 163 -9.51 -2.54 12.20
C SER A 163 -9.20 -1.50 11.13
N ASN A 164 -10.24 -0.93 10.54
CA ASN A 164 -10.14 0.15 9.56
C ASN A 164 -10.36 1.53 10.18
N GLU A 165 -10.55 1.61 11.50
CA GLU A 165 -10.74 2.87 12.21
C GLU A 165 -9.53 3.79 12.09
N LEU A 166 -9.78 5.10 12.05
CA LEU A 166 -8.73 6.12 12.05
C LEU A 166 -8.29 6.41 13.48
N SER A 167 -7.01 6.72 13.66
CA SER A 167 -6.52 7.25 14.93
C SER A 167 -6.91 8.72 15.12
N ASP A 168 -6.76 9.21 16.35
CA ASP A 168 -6.85 10.64 16.66
C ASP A 168 -5.83 11.47 15.87
N ASP A 169 -4.64 10.92 15.64
CA ASP A 169 -3.56 11.57 14.91
C ASP A 169 -3.94 11.76 13.43
N GLU A 170 -4.57 10.76 12.81
CA GLU A 170 -5.07 10.83 11.43
C GLU A 170 -6.20 11.84 11.30
N THR A 171 -7.16 11.81 12.24
CA THR A 171 -8.27 12.77 12.29
C THR A 171 -7.76 14.19 12.49
N ARG A 172 -6.77 14.38 13.37
CA ARG A 172 -6.13 15.68 13.60
C ARG A 172 -5.36 16.14 12.37
N PHE A 173 -4.68 15.25 11.66
CA PHE A 173 -3.97 15.56 10.43
C PHE A 173 -4.94 16.03 9.32
N ALA A 174 -6.08 15.34 9.15
CA ALA A 174 -7.15 15.79 8.25
C ALA A 174 -7.66 17.21 8.61
N ALA A 175 -7.84 17.50 9.90
CA ALA A 175 -8.24 18.83 10.35
C ALA A 175 -7.23 19.92 9.97
N MET A 176 -5.93 19.63 9.91
CA MET A 176 -4.91 20.60 9.48
C MET A 176 -5.10 21.05 8.03
N PHE A 177 -5.59 20.17 7.15
CA PHE A 177 -5.93 20.53 5.77
C PHE A 177 -7.19 21.38 5.70
N ARG A 178 -8.23 21.06 6.48
CA ARG A 178 -9.45 21.89 6.57
C ARG A 178 -9.16 23.29 7.11
N GLU A 179 -8.30 23.40 8.13
CA GLU A 179 -7.80 24.69 8.65
C GLU A 179 -7.15 25.56 7.53
N ARG A 180 -6.65 24.93 6.47
CA ARG A 180 -6.03 25.56 5.28
C ARG A 180 -6.95 25.61 4.06
N LYS A 181 -8.25 25.31 4.22
CA LYS A 181 -9.26 25.26 3.15
C LYS A 181 -8.95 24.24 2.06
N ARG A 182 -8.40 23.09 2.46
CA ARG A 182 -8.07 21.95 1.61
C ARG A 182 -8.90 20.73 2.01
N ASP A 183 -10.22 20.84 1.87
CA ASP A 183 -11.15 19.76 2.20
C ASP A 183 -10.89 18.51 1.34
N ASP A 184 -10.46 18.71 0.09
CA ASP A 184 -10.03 17.65 -0.83
C ASP A 184 -8.90 16.77 -0.27
N LEU A 185 -7.86 17.38 0.30
CA LEU A 185 -6.77 16.64 0.93
C LEU A 185 -7.16 16.07 2.30
N ALA A 186 -8.06 16.74 3.02
CA ALA A 186 -8.61 16.20 4.26
C ALA A 186 -9.39 14.90 3.99
N ASP A 187 -10.18 14.87 2.92
CA ASP A 187 -10.97 13.72 2.51
C ASP A 187 -10.06 12.57 2.05
N CYS A 188 -8.94 12.86 1.37
CA CYS A 188 -7.91 11.86 1.07
C CYS A 188 -7.35 11.16 2.33
N VAL A 189 -7.19 11.90 3.44
CA VAL A 189 -6.74 11.33 4.72
C VAL A 189 -7.84 10.49 5.36
N LEU A 190 -9.07 11.02 5.42
CA LEU A 190 -10.19 10.37 6.10
C LEU A 190 -10.68 9.11 5.38
N HIS A 191 -10.50 9.05 4.06
CA HIS A 191 -10.91 7.92 3.21
C HIS A 191 -9.73 7.08 2.73
N GLY A 192 -8.50 7.48 3.07
CA GLY A 192 -7.27 6.83 2.66
C GLY A 192 -7.06 5.41 3.19
N ARG A 193 -7.90 4.89 4.10
CA ARG A 193 -7.72 3.53 4.64
C ARG A 193 -7.74 2.46 3.55
N LYS A 194 -8.53 2.66 2.49
CA LYS A 194 -8.54 1.79 1.31
C LYS A 194 -7.18 1.73 0.61
N ALA A 195 -6.61 2.89 0.31
CA ALA A 195 -5.27 3.04 -0.25
C ALA A 195 -4.19 2.41 0.64
N GLN A 196 -4.28 2.63 1.95
CA GLN A 196 -3.34 2.11 2.93
C GLN A 196 -3.42 0.59 3.04
N ARG A 197 -4.63 0.00 3.11
CA ARG A 197 -4.83 -1.46 3.09
C ARG A 197 -4.33 -2.09 1.81
N PHE A 198 -4.58 -1.42 0.68
CA PHE A 198 -4.10 -1.88 -0.62
C PHE A 198 -2.59 -2.00 -0.63
N HIS A 199 -1.85 -0.92 -0.34
CA HIS A 199 -0.38 -0.87 -0.37
C HIS A 199 0.28 -1.60 0.80
N PHE A 200 -0.37 -1.66 1.96
CA PHE A 200 0.21 -2.36 3.09
C PHE A 200 0.36 -3.85 2.76
N ALA A 201 1.55 -4.36 3.10
CA ALA A 201 1.94 -5.72 2.79
C ALA A 201 1.91 -6.04 1.27
N ILE A 202 2.05 -5.07 0.37
CA ILE A 202 2.49 -5.38 -0.99
C ILE A 202 4.00 -5.69 -0.92
N GLY A 203 4.37 -6.96 -1.04
CA GLY A 203 5.77 -7.40 -1.10
C GLY A 203 6.22 -8.48 -0.10
N PRO A 204 7.54 -8.67 0.12
CA PRO A 204 8.08 -9.81 0.88
C PRO A 204 7.63 -9.86 2.35
N ALA A 205 7.11 -8.74 2.86
CA ALA A 205 6.57 -8.63 4.21
C ALA A 205 5.32 -9.49 4.47
N ILE A 206 4.62 -10.00 3.44
CA ILE A 206 3.54 -10.98 3.64
C ILE A 206 4.07 -12.34 4.14
N GLY A 207 5.35 -12.65 3.95
CA GLY A 207 5.96 -13.92 4.38
C GLY A 207 7.08 -13.77 5.42
N ALA A 208 7.84 -12.67 5.39
CA ALA A 208 8.97 -12.46 6.30
C ALA A 208 8.57 -11.59 7.50
N GLY A 209 8.01 -12.21 8.55
CA GLY A 209 7.84 -11.59 9.87
C GLY A 209 6.42 -11.31 10.35
N VAL A 210 5.40 -11.67 9.56
CA VAL A 210 3.99 -11.60 9.97
C VAL A 210 3.55 -13.01 10.37
N ASN A 211 3.02 -13.17 11.58
CA ASN A 211 2.49 -14.46 12.01
C ASN A 211 1.15 -14.76 11.29
N ARG A 212 0.68 -16.01 11.37
CA ARG A 212 -0.56 -16.42 10.70
C ARG A 212 -1.77 -15.57 11.09
N ALA A 213 -1.96 -15.32 12.38
CA ALA A 213 -3.11 -14.57 12.88
C ALA A 213 -3.09 -13.11 12.41
N ASP A 214 -1.90 -12.48 12.40
CA ASP A 214 -1.71 -11.13 11.88
C ASP A 214 -2.04 -11.09 10.37
N PHE A 215 -1.57 -12.07 9.59
CA PHE A 215 -1.87 -12.15 8.16
C PHE A 215 -3.38 -12.26 7.89
N GLU A 216 -4.08 -13.15 8.60
CA GLU A 216 -5.52 -13.33 8.44
C GLU A 216 -6.29 -12.06 8.81
N SER A 217 -5.88 -11.39 9.90
CA SER A 217 -6.48 -10.15 10.37
C SER A 217 -6.24 -8.99 9.40
N LEU A 218 -5.03 -8.88 8.86
CA LEU A 218 -4.69 -7.90 7.82
C LEU A 218 -5.50 -8.12 6.54
N PHE A 219 -5.65 -9.38 6.10
CA PHE A 219 -6.48 -9.70 4.95
C PHE A 219 -7.95 -9.41 5.21
N ALA A 220 -8.47 -9.72 6.40
CA ALA A 220 -9.83 -9.40 6.78
C ALA A 220 -10.12 -7.89 6.71
N GLY A 221 -9.20 -7.06 7.23
CA GLY A 221 -9.30 -5.60 7.14
C GLY A 221 -9.29 -5.09 5.68
N LEU A 222 -8.42 -5.66 4.84
CA LEU A 222 -8.39 -5.38 3.40
C LEU A 222 -9.71 -5.78 2.71
N ALA A 223 -10.16 -7.01 2.91
CA ALA A 223 -11.38 -7.54 2.33
C ALA A 223 -12.62 -6.71 2.71
N SER A 224 -12.70 -6.29 3.98
CA SER A 224 -13.75 -5.43 4.50
C SER A 224 -13.77 -4.07 3.79
N GLU A 225 -12.62 -3.42 3.63
CA GLU A 225 -12.52 -2.07 3.04
C GLU A 225 -12.90 -2.06 1.54
N PHE A 226 -12.63 -3.17 0.85
CA PHE A 226 -13.00 -3.35 -0.57
C PHE A 226 -14.36 -4.04 -0.76
N GLY A 227 -15.11 -4.29 0.32
CA GLY A 227 -16.48 -4.80 0.24
C GLY A 227 -16.58 -6.22 -0.30
N LEU A 228 -15.64 -7.10 0.03
CA LEU A 228 -15.73 -8.53 -0.31
C LEU A 228 -16.91 -9.14 0.45
N ALA A 229 -18.04 -9.25 -0.24
CA ALA A 229 -19.24 -9.91 0.26
C ALA A 229 -18.95 -11.35 0.68
N ASP A 230 -19.61 -11.81 1.74
CA ASP A 230 -19.52 -13.19 2.25
C ASP A 230 -18.12 -13.64 2.70
N TYR A 231 -17.22 -12.71 3.01
CA TYR A 231 -15.96 -13.04 3.67
C TYR A 231 -16.24 -13.58 5.09
N LYS A 232 -15.89 -14.84 5.33
CA LYS A 232 -16.10 -15.56 6.60
C LYS A 232 -14.81 -15.88 7.34
N GLY A 233 -13.69 -15.44 6.80
CA GLY A 233 -12.36 -15.80 7.26
C GLY A 233 -11.47 -16.24 6.10
N TRP A 234 -10.17 -16.27 6.37
CA TRP A 234 -9.16 -16.53 5.36
C TRP A 234 -9.26 -17.94 4.79
N GLU A 235 -9.41 -18.98 5.63
CA GLU A 235 -9.50 -20.37 5.16
C GLU A 235 -10.68 -20.61 4.22
N ASP A 236 -11.86 -20.10 4.59
CA ASP A 236 -13.07 -20.20 3.76
C ASP A 236 -12.89 -19.52 2.40
N TRP A 237 -12.22 -18.36 2.39
CA TRP A 237 -11.92 -17.64 1.16
C TRP A 237 -10.84 -18.36 0.33
N LYS A 238 -9.77 -18.82 0.97
CA LYS A 238 -8.68 -19.59 0.35
C LYS A 238 -9.23 -20.85 -0.33
N ALA A 239 -10.09 -21.62 0.33
CA ALA A 239 -10.71 -22.80 -0.25
C ALA A 239 -11.48 -22.49 -1.55
N LYS A 240 -12.24 -21.39 -1.57
CA LYS A 240 -12.95 -20.93 -2.79
C LYS A 240 -11.97 -20.48 -3.87
N ALA A 241 -10.96 -19.70 -3.51
CA ALA A 241 -9.95 -19.18 -4.42
C ALA A 241 -9.13 -20.31 -5.07
N LEU A 242 -8.80 -21.37 -4.32
CA LEU A 242 -8.12 -22.56 -4.86
C LEU A 242 -8.96 -23.29 -5.92
N VAL A 243 -10.28 -23.33 -5.75
CA VAL A 243 -11.19 -23.89 -6.75
C VAL A 243 -11.28 -22.98 -7.97
N GLU A 244 -11.43 -21.67 -7.76
CA GLU A 244 -11.53 -20.66 -8.82
C GLU A 244 -10.28 -20.60 -9.70
N TYR A 245 -9.10 -20.64 -9.08
CA TYR A 245 -7.81 -20.52 -9.78
C TYR A 245 -7.20 -21.87 -10.16
N LYS A 246 -7.97 -22.96 -10.11
CA LYS A 246 -7.54 -24.28 -10.59
C LYS A 246 -7.10 -24.18 -12.06
N GLY A 247 -5.98 -24.82 -12.42
CA GLY A 247 -5.38 -24.70 -13.75
C GLY A 247 -4.44 -23.50 -13.90
N ASN A 248 -4.25 -22.67 -12.86
CA ASN A 248 -3.24 -21.62 -12.90
C ASN A 248 -1.83 -22.26 -12.74
N PRO A 249 -0.92 -22.13 -13.73
CA PRO A 249 0.38 -22.82 -13.69
C PRO A 249 1.29 -22.40 -12.54
N VAL A 250 1.14 -21.17 -12.03
CA VAL A 250 1.92 -20.72 -10.87
C VAL A 250 1.37 -21.38 -9.61
N LEU A 251 0.05 -21.33 -9.41
CA LEU A 251 -0.59 -21.93 -8.25
C LEU A 251 -0.37 -23.45 -8.18
N GLU A 252 -0.44 -24.14 -9.31
CA GLU A 252 -0.20 -25.59 -9.39
C GLU A 252 1.24 -25.93 -8.96
N ARG A 253 2.25 -25.20 -9.45
CA ARG A 253 3.64 -25.37 -9.03
C ARG A 253 3.84 -25.08 -7.54
N LEU A 254 3.18 -24.05 -7.01
CA LEU A 254 3.25 -23.75 -5.56
C LEU A 254 2.64 -24.87 -4.72
N LEU A 255 1.52 -25.46 -5.14
CA LEU A 255 0.88 -26.58 -4.47
C LEU A 255 1.71 -27.87 -4.54
N GLU A 256 2.38 -28.13 -5.66
CA GLU A 256 3.32 -29.25 -5.80
C GLU A 256 4.51 -29.13 -4.85
N ASN A 257 5.00 -27.91 -4.62
CA ASN A 257 6.13 -27.65 -3.73
C ASN A 257 5.75 -27.68 -2.24
N ASP A 258 4.48 -27.40 -1.88
CA ASP A 258 3.97 -27.41 -0.50
C ASP A 258 3.68 -28.83 0.02
N GLY A 259 3.49 -29.79 -0.89
CA GLY A 259 3.19 -31.19 -0.57
C GLY A 259 4.40 -32.13 -0.45
N ASN A 260 5.62 -31.62 -0.66
CA ASN A 260 6.90 -32.36 -0.55
C ASN A 260 7.64 -32.01 0.74
#